data_AF-A0A0C2JJX4-F1
#
_entry.id   AF-A0A0C2JJX4-F1
#
_cell.length_a   1.000
_cell.length_b   1.000
_cell.length_c   1.000
_cell.angle_alpha   90.00
_cell.angle_beta   90.00
_cell.angle_gamma   90.00
#
_symmetry.space_group_name_H-M   'P 1'
#
loop_
_entity.id
_entity.type
_entity.pdbx_description
1 polymer ?
#
loop_
_entity_poly.entity_id
_entity_poly.type
_entity_poly.pdbx_seq_one_letter_code
_entity_poly.pdbx_strand_id
1 'polypeptide(L)'
;MFKVFKKAQDIQPRVFYANSRESSKRFCDNRIKTSRYNFITFLPLFLIDQFKKAANLYFLFVSLLQQIPGVSPIGRFITLSVLVGILIVLAVKEIIEDIVSLILIRNDILAIPKLINSHATIHVGDIIRVESGQIVPADIVIISTSEPNHNCYIQTSSLDGEISYKIKYVCQISLLFLSTIHKTQ
;
A
#
# COMPACT_ATOMS: atom_id res chain seq x y z
N MET A 1 0.45 6.22 -28.28
CA MET A 1 0.66 6.20 -26.82
C MET A 1 1.75 5.16 -26.53
N PHE A 2 2.99 5.59 -26.35
CA PHE A 2 4.15 4.70 -26.25
C PHE A 2 4.16 3.97 -24.90
N LYS A 3 3.91 2.65 -24.91
CA LYS A 3 4.24 1.76 -23.79
C LYS A 3 5.75 1.54 -23.80
N VAL A 4 6.45 2.24 -22.92
CA VAL A 4 7.86 1.94 -22.62
C VAL A 4 7.88 0.62 -21.86
N PHE A 5 8.17 -0.48 -22.56
CA PHE A 5 8.59 -1.71 -21.90
C PHE A 5 9.96 -1.44 -21.27
N LYS A 6 10.00 -1.32 -19.93
CA LYS A 6 11.27 -1.32 -19.20
C LYS A 6 11.96 -2.65 -19.51
N LYS A 7 13.15 -2.55 -20.11
CA LYS A 7 14.13 -3.63 -20.27
C LYS A 7 14.22 -4.39 -18.94
N ALA A 8 14.05 -5.72 -18.98
CA ALA A 8 14.21 -6.59 -17.81
C ALA A 8 15.56 -6.29 -17.17
N GLN A 9 15.51 -5.62 -16.02
CA GLN A 9 16.67 -5.21 -15.25
C GLN A 9 17.30 -6.49 -14.71
N ASP A 10 18.60 -6.67 -14.94
CA ASP A 10 19.40 -7.82 -14.54
C ASP A 10 19.07 -8.22 -13.10
N ILE A 11 18.33 -9.32 -12.92
CA ILE A 11 17.76 -9.73 -11.62
C ILE A 11 18.89 -10.38 -10.84
N GLN A 12 19.66 -9.55 -10.13
CA GLN A 12 20.63 -10.06 -9.16
C GLN A 12 19.88 -10.89 -8.10
N PRO A 13 20.29 -12.14 -7.85
CA PRO A 13 19.57 -13.02 -6.92
C PRO A 13 19.55 -12.41 -5.52
N ARG A 14 18.37 -12.37 -4.91
CA ARG A 14 18.20 -11.88 -3.54
C ARG A 14 18.60 -12.99 -2.56
N VAL A 15 19.76 -12.85 -1.92
CA VAL A 15 20.24 -13.77 -0.88
C VAL A 15 19.94 -13.17 0.50
N PHE A 16 19.26 -13.93 1.36
CA PHE A 16 19.01 -13.58 2.75
C PHE A 16 19.33 -14.77 3.66
N TYR A 17 19.69 -14.48 4.91
CA TYR A 17 20.00 -15.49 5.92
C TYR A 17 18.91 -15.47 6.99
N ALA A 18 18.43 -16.66 7.38
CA ALA A 18 17.44 -16.78 8.43
C ALA A 18 17.99 -16.28 9.77
N ASN A 19 17.19 -15.53 10.53
CA ASN A 19 17.50 -15.01 11.86
C ASN A 19 18.78 -14.12 11.94
N SER A 20 19.13 -13.44 10.84
CA SER A 20 20.27 -12.49 10.79
C SER A 20 19.78 -11.04 10.63
N ARG A 21 19.74 -10.28 11.74
CA ARG A 21 19.30 -8.86 11.72
C ARG A 21 20.23 -7.96 10.92
N GLU A 22 21.54 -8.23 10.92
CA GLU A 22 22.51 -7.44 10.15
C GLU A 22 22.30 -7.59 8.64
N SER A 23 21.99 -8.81 8.18
CA SER A 23 21.63 -9.05 6.78
C SER A 23 20.30 -8.38 6.42
N SER A 24 19.42 -8.19 7.39
CA SER A 24 18.09 -7.64 7.16
C SER A 24 18.07 -6.14 6.88
N LYS A 25 19.01 -5.37 7.45
CA LYS A 25 19.14 -3.90 7.24
C LYS A 25 19.33 -3.51 5.76
N ARG A 26 19.73 -4.45 4.90
CA ARG A 26 19.90 -4.22 3.46
C ARG A 26 18.58 -4.23 2.69
N PHE A 27 17.48 -4.69 3.30
CA PHE A 27 16.17 -4.79 2.67
C PHE A 27 15.24 -3.68 3.13
N CYS A 28 14.18 -3.43 2.36
CA CYS A 28 13.14 -2.47 2.72
C CYS A 28 12.31 -2.98 3.92
N ASP A 29 11.85 -2.06 4.75
CA ASP A 29 10.93 -2.34 5.85
C ASP A 29 9.55 -2.80 5.34
N ASN A 30 8.84 -3.63 6.11
CA ASN A 30 7.47 -4.07 5.81
C ASN A 30 6.39 -3.01 6.12
N ARG A 31 6.76 -1.71 6.05
CA ARG A 31 5.85 -0.60 6.33
C ARG A 31 5.11 -0.20 5.06
N ILE A 32 3.82 -0.52 5.00
CA ILE A 32 2.94 -0.05 3.93
C ILE A 32 2.64 1.44 4.15
N LYS A 33 2.95 2.28 3.16
CA LYS A 33 2.52 3.69 3.11
C LYS A 33 1.39 3.82 2.10
N THR A 34 0.20 4.12 2.58
CA THR A 34 -1.00 4.33 1.75
C THR A 34 -1.37 5.79 1.57
N SER A 35 -0.85 6.69 2.40
CA SER A 35 -1.06 8.14 2.26
C SER A 35 -0.45 8.62 0.95
N ARG A 36 -1.29 9.06 0.00
CA ARG A 36 -0.82 9.62 -1.28
C ARG A 36 -0.13 10.97 -1.10
N TYR A 37 -0.40 11.65 0.01
CA TYR A 37 0.09 13.00 0.28
C TYR A 37 0.78 13.07 1.66
N ASN A 38 1.92 13.74 1.72
CA ASN A 38 2.45 14.28 2.97
C ASN A 38 1.78 15.65 3.21
N PHE A 39 1.63 16.11 4.45
CA PHE A 39 0.98 17.40 4.78
C PHE A 39 1.53 18.57 3.95
N ILE A 40 2.85 18.57 3.69
CA ILE A 40 3.54 19.60 2.90
C ILE A 40 3.36 19.40 1.39
N THR A 41 3.27 18.15 0.92
CA THR A 41 3.09 17.85 -0.51
C THR A 41 1.63 17.83 -0.94
N PHE A 42 0.67 17.85 0.00
CA PHE A 42 -0.76 17.78 -0.30
C PHE A 42 -1.19 18.93 -1.20
N LEU A 43 -0.95 20.18 -0.79
CA LEU A 43 -1.42 21.35 -1.51
C LEU A 43 -0.88 21.45 -2.95
N PRO A 44 0.43 21.34 -3.22
CA PRO A 44 0.94 21.45 -4.58
C PRO A 44 0.46 20.31 -5.49
N LEU A 45 0.42 19.06 -5.00
CA LEU A 45 -0.04 17.93 -5.80
C LEU A 45 -1.56 17.98 -6.04
N PHE A 46 -2.34 18.31 -5.01
CA PHE A 46 -3.79 18.48 -5.10
C PHE A 46 -4.16 19.53 -6.15
N LEU A 47 -3.50 20.70 -6.13
CA LEU A 47 -3.78 21.76 -7.11
C LEU A 47 -3.45 21.32 -8.53
N ILE A 48 -2.31 20.63 -8.73
CA ILE A 48 -1.95 20.08 -10.04
C ILE A 48 -3.03 19.09 -10.52
N ASP A 49 -3.49 18.20 -9.66
CA ASP A 49 -4.51 17.21 -10.01
C ASP A 49 -5.90 17.82 -10.24
N GLN A 50 -6.26 18.89 -9.53
CA GLN A 50 -7.49 19.62 -9.83
C GLN A 50 -7.40 20.34 -11.17
N PHE A 51 -6.29 21.02 -11.51
CA PHE A 51 -6.19 21.76 -12.77
C PHE A 51 -5.92 20.91 -14.01
N LYS A 52 -5.59 19.61 -13.86
CA LYS A 52 -5.63 18.65 -14.98
C LYS A 52 -7.04 18.44 -15.54
N LYS A 53 -8.09 18.72 -14.75
CA LYS A 53 -9.48 18.59 -15.19
C LYS A 53 -9.87 19.83 -16.00
N ALA A 54 -10.36 19.62 -17.22
CA ALA A 54 -10.72 20.71 -18.14
C ALA A 54 -11.71 21.73 -17.53
N ALA A 55 -12.66 21.27 -16.71
CA ALA A 55 -13.61 22.16 -16.03
C ALA A 55 -12.94 23.14 -15.06
N ASN A 56 -11.97 22.67 -14.27
CA ASN A 56 -11.25 23.50 -13.30
C ASN A 56 -10.32 24.50 -14.00
N LEU A 57 -9.71 24.08 -15.12
CA LEU A 57 -8.92 24.95 -15.98
C LEU A 57 -9.79 26.05 -16.63
N TYR A 58 -11.00 25.70 -17.07
CA TYR A 58 -11.98 26.66 -17.57
C TYR A 58 -12.30 27.74 -16.52
N PHE A 59 -12.65 27.34 -15.29
CA PHE A 59 -12.92 28.30 -14.22
C PHE A 59 -11.71 29.17 -13.87
N LEU A 60 -10.49 28.62 -13.94
CA LEU A 60 -9.26 29.38 -13.77
C LEU A 60 -9.13 30.48 -14.83
N PHE A 61 -9.27 30.15 -16.11
CA PHE A 61 -9.20 31.14 -17.20
C PHE A 61 -10.28 32.21 -17.09
N VAL A 62 -11.52 31.82 -16.81
CA VAL A 62 -12.62 32.78 -16.61
C VAL A 62 -12.34 33.70 -15.42
N SER A 63 -11.81 33.17 -14.32
CA SER A 63 -11.45 33.98 -13.15
C SER A 63 -10.33 34.98 -13.44
N LEU A 64 -9.35 34.62 -14.29
CA LEU A 64 -8.26 35.53 -14.70
C LEU A 64 -8.76 36.63 -15.65
N LEU A 65 -9.59 36.29 -16.64
CA LEU A 65 -10.17 37.27 -17.57
C LEU A 65 -11.01 38.32 -16.83
N GLN A 66 -11.70 37.93 -15.77
CA GLN A 66 -12.51 38.85 -14.96
C GLN A 66 -11.70 39.77 -14.02
N GLN A 67 -10.40 39.54 -13.84
CA GLN A 67 -9.54 40.48 -13.12
C GLN A 67 -9.22 41.74 -13.95
N ILE A 68 -9.39 41.68 -15.27
CA ILE A 68 -9.16 42.81 -16.16
C ILE A 68 -10.22 43.90 -15.87
N PRO A 69 -9.80 45.15 -15.57
CA PRO A 69 -10.74 46.24 -15.32
C PRO A 69 -11.61 46.49 -16.56
N GLY A 70 -12.93 46.61 -16.36
CA GLY A 70 -13.90 46.87 -17.43
C GLY A 70 -14.48 45.62 -18.10
N VAL A 71 -13.95 44.42 -17.82
CA VAL A 71 -14.45 43.14 -18.38
C VAL A 71 -15.43 42.43 -17.43
N SER A 72 -15.29 42.61 -16.12
CA SER A 72 -16.17 41.96 -15.14
C SER A 72 -17.49 42.72 -14.94
N PRO A 73 -18.65 42.09 -15.21
CA PRO A 73 -19.96 42.73 -15.04
C PRO A 73 -20.49 42.69 -13.61
N ILE A 74 -19.98 41.78 -12.77
CA ILE A 74 -20.56 41.43 -11.46
C ILE A 74 -19.59 41.74 -10.31
N GLY A 75 -18.29 41.89 -10.59
CA GLY A 75 -17.27 42.23 -9.61
C GLY A 75 -16.02 41.38 -9.80
N ARG A 76 -14.83 41.99 -9.72
CA ARG A 76 -13.54 41.35 -10.04
C ARG A 76 -13.23 40.13 -9.17
N PHE A 77 -13.71 40.11 -7.93
CA PHE A 77 -13.38 39.08 -6.95
C PHE A 77 -14.40 37.95 -6.83
N ILE A 78 -15.63 38.10 -7.34
CA ILE A 78 -16.70 37.12 -7.10
C ILE A 78 -16.34 35.76 -7.72
N THR A 79 -15.91 35.74 -8.97
CA THR A 79 -15.57 34.49 -9.66
C THR A 79 -14.30 33.83 -9.10
N LEU A 80 -13.34 34.62 -8.62
CA LEU A 80 -12.19 34.11 -7.87
C LEU A 80 -12.65 33.43 -6.57
N SER A 81 -13.52 34.08 -5.81
CA SER A 81 -14.06 33.53 -4.55
C SER A 81 -14.83 32.23 -4.78
N VAL A 82 -15.62 32.13 -5.85
CA VAL A 82 -16.32 30.89 -6.22
C VAL A 82 -15.34 29.76 -6.54
N LEU A 83 -14.30 30.04 -7.35
CA LEU A 83 -13.26 29.06 -7.67
C LEU A 83 -12.54 28.57 -6.40
N VAL A 84 -12.13 29.49 -5.52
CA VAL A 84 -11.47 29.15 -4.25
C VAL A 84 -12.39 28.33 -3.35
N GLY A 85 -13.66 28.71 -3.24
CA GLY A 85 -14.65 27.97 -2.45
C GLY A 85 -14.83 26.53 -2.93
N ILE A 86 -14.92 26.32 -4.24
CA ILE A 86 -15.00 24.97 -4.85
C ILE A 86 -13.73 24.18 -4.54
N LEU A 87 -12.54 24.77 -4.71
CA LEU A 87 -11.27 24.10 -4.41
C LEU A 87 -11.16 23.70 -2.94
N ILE A 88 -11.66 24.52 -2.01
CA ILE A 88 -11.69 24.20 -0.57
C ILE A 88 -12.59 22.99 -0.30
N VAL A 89 -13.81 22.97 -0.83
CA VAL A 89 -14.73 21.83 -0.63
C VAL A 89 -14.13 20.54 -1.17
N LEU A 90 -13.48 20.61 -2.35
CA LEU A 90 -12.78 19.47 -2.94
C LEU A 90 -11.59 19.02 -2.09
N ALA A 91 -10.83 19.95 -1.52
CA ALA A 91 -9.71 19.63 -0.65
C ALA A 91 -10.17 18.92 0.63
N VAL A 92 -11.26 19.40 1.25
CA VAL A 92 -11.84 18.78 2.44
C VAL A 92 -12.32 17.36 2.13
N LYS A 93 -13.01 17.16 1.01
CA LYS A 93 -13.44 15.82 0.57
C LYS A 93 -12.25 14.85 0.44
N GLU A 94 -11.19 15.27 -0.24
CA GLU A 94 -9.97 14.45 -0.45
C GLU A 94 -9.31 14.09 0.90
N ILE A 95 -9.26 15.03 1.85
CA ILE A 95 -8.72 14.80 3.20
C ILE A 95 -9.56 13.79 3.98
N ILE A 96 -10.90 13.91 3.93
CA ILE A 96 -11.80 12.96 4.60
C ILE A 96 -11.61 11.56 4.03
N GLU A 97 -11.54 11.42 2.71
CA GLU A 97 -11.33 10.13 2.05
C GLU A 97 -9.97 9.50 2.44
N ASP A 98 -8.91 10.30 2.55
CA ASP A 98 -7.59 9.82 3.00
C ASP A 98 -7.64 9.36 4.48
N ILE A 99 -8.28 10.13 5.37
CA ILE A 99 -8.45 9.77 6.78
C ILE A 99 -9.25 8.47 6.95
N VAL A 100 -10.39 8.35 6.26
CA VAL A 100 -11.21 7.14 6.31
C VAL A 100 -10.42 5.93 5.83
N SER A 101 -9.66 6.08 4.74
CA SER A 101 -8.79 5.02 4.21
C SER A 101 -7.73 4.60 5.24
N LEU A 102 -7.12 5.55 5.96
CA LEU A 102 -6.16 5.26 7.02
C LEU A 102 -6.80 4.51 8.20
N ILE A 103 -8.04 4.87 8.59
CA ILE A 103 -8.76 4.20 9.67
C ILE A 103 -9.10 2.75 9.29
N LEU A 104 -9.58 2.50 8.07
CA LEU A 104 -9.91 1.15 7.60
C LEU A 104 -8.69 0.23 7.64
N ILE A 105 -7.55 0.69 7.12
CA ILE A 105 -6.29 -0.08 7.16
C ILE A 105 -5.86 -0.34 8.60
N ARG A 106 -6.00 0.66 9.49
CA ARG A 106 -5.65 0.49 10.91
C ARG A 106 -6.52 -0.58 11.56
N ASN A 107 -7.81 -0.61 11.28
CA ASN A 107 -8.74 -1.58 11.82
C ASN A 107 -8.47 -3.00 11.29
N ASP A 108 -8.19 -3.15 10.00
CA ASP A 108 -7.79 -4.44 9.42
C ASP A 108 -6.50 -4.98 10.07
N ILE A 109 -5.51 -4.12 10.31
CA ILE A 109 -4.26 -4.50 11.00
C ILE A 109 -4.52 -4.87 12.47
N LEU A 110 -5.49 -4.26 13.14
CA LEU A 110 -5.85 -4.55 14.53
C LEU A 110 -6.68 -5.82 14.68
N ALA A 111 -7.39 -6.26 13.64
CA ALA A 111 -8.14 -7.52 13.61
C ALA A 111 -7.22 -8.76 13.47
N ILE A 112 -5.94 -8.57 13.14
CA ILE A 112 -4.95 -9.65 13.04
C ILE A 112 -4.49 -10.02 14.46
N PRO A 113 -4.59 -11.31 14.89
CA PRO A 113 -4.22 -11.72 16.23
C PRO A 113 -2.76 -11.35 16.52
N LYS A 114 -2.55 -10.66 17.66
CA LYS A 114 -1.27 -10.22 18.21
C LYS A 114 -0.36 -11.39 18.60
N LEU A 115 0.14 -12.18 17.64
CA LEU A 115 1.26 -13.08 17.92
C LEU A 115 2.59 -12.51 17.42
N ILE A 116 2.56 -11.47 16.57
CA ILE A 116 3.71 -10.69 16.15
C ILE A 116 3.37 -9.22 16.31
N ASN A 117 4.18 -8.49 17.07
CA ASN A 117 4.01 -7.07 17.33
C ASN A 117 4.09 -6.27 16.04
N SER A 118 2.95 -6.03 15.37
CA SER A 118 2.80 -5.16 14.19
C SER A 118 3.52 -5.66 12.92
N HIS A 119 2.77 -5.74 11.82
CA HIS A 119 3.29 -6.05 10.48
C HIS A 119 4.51 -5.19 10.08
N ALA A 120 4.59 -3.96 10.60
CA ALA A 120 5.66 -3.02 10.32
C ALA A 120 7.01 -3.37 10.96
N THR A 121 7.06 -4.33 11.90
CA THR A 121 8.32 -4.75 12.56
C THR A 121 8.91 -6.02 11.95
N ILE A 122 8.24 -6.63 10.97
CA ILE A 122 8.71 -7.84 10.30
C ILE A 122 9.85 -7.47 9.33
N HIS A 123 10.95 -8.19 9.46
CA HIS A 123 12.17 -8.01 8.69
C HIS A 123 12.46 -9.25 7.83
N VAL A 124 13.19 -9.08 6.72
CA VAL A 124 13.58 -10.20 5.85
C VAL A 124 14.50 -11.14 6.63
N GLY A 125 14.15 -12.43 6.68
CA GLY A 125 14.86 -13.44 7.45
C GLY A 125 14.20 -13.80 8.78
N ASP A 126 13.16 -13.07 9.20
CA ASP A 126 12.36 -13.42 10.37
C ASP A 126 11.52 -14.68 10.13
N ILE A 127 11.44 -15.54 11.14
CA ILE A 127 10.57 -16.72 11.12
C ILE A 127 9.27 -16.34 11.84
N ILE A 128 8.17 -16.45 11.10
CA ILE A 128 6.84 -16.09 11.59
C ILE A 128 5.91 -17.31 11.61
N ARG A 129 5.02 -17.35 12.60
CA ARG A 129 3.92 -18.33 12.66
C ARG A 129 2.62 -17.62 12.28
N VAL A 130 1.94 -18.12 11.26
CA VAL A 130 0.64 -17.63 10.81
C VAL A 130 -0.41 -18.64 11.22
N GLU A 131 -1.48 -18.19 11.85
CA GLU A 131 -2.60 -19.05 12.27
C GLU A 131 -3.75 -19.05 11.24
N SER A 132 -4.68 -19.98 11.39
CA SER A 132 -5.85 -20.06 10.52
C SER A 132 -6.69 -18.78 10.61
N GLY A 133 -7.13 -18.28 9.46
CA GLY A 133 -7.91 -17.03 9.34
C GLY A 133 -7.09 -15.75 9.40
N GLN A 134 -5.76 -15.82 9.58
CA GLN A 134 -4.90 -14.65 9.56
C GLN A 134 -4.47 -14.26 8.14
N ILE A 135 -4.32 -12.96 7.90
CA ILE A 135 -3.78 -12.44 6.65
C ILE A 135 -2.26 -12.63 6.64
N VAL A 136 -1.74 -13.16 5.54
CA VAL A 136 -0.29 -13.31 5.35
C VAL A 136 0.36 -11.92 5.24
N PRO A 137 1.34 -11.57 6.10
CA PRO A 137 1.80 -10.20 6.26
C PRO A 137 2.77 -9.69 5.17
N ALA A 138 3.40 -10.60 4.44
CA ALA A 138 4.41 -10.34 3.41
C ALA A 138 4.60 -11.62 2.57
N ASP A 139 5.42 -11.55 1.51
CA ASP A 139 5.81 -12.75 0.77
C ASP A 139 6.63 -13.70 1.68
N ILE A 140 6.13 -14.90 1.92
CA ILE A 140 6.74 -15.90 2.81
C ILE A 140 7.05 -17.21 2.10
N VAL A 141 8.02 -17.94 2.65
CA VAL A 141 8.30 -19.33 2.29
C VAL A 141 7.82 -20.23 3.42
N ILE A 142 7.05 -21.26 3.09
CA ILE A 142 6.48 -22.18 4.07
C ILE A 142 7.55 -23.21 4.47
N ILE A 143 7.92 -23.22 5.76
CA ILE A 143 8.95 -24.10 6.32
C ILE A 143 8.32 -25.29 7.05
N SER A 144 7.15 -25.10 7.66
CA SER A 144 6.40 -26.12 8.39
C SER A 144 4.90 -25.81 8.35
N THR A 145 4.08 -26.84 8.55
CA THR A 145 2.62 -26.73 8.67
C THR A 145 2.14 -27.74 9.72
N SER A 146 1.00 -27.47 10.33
CA SER A 146 0.33 -28.38 11.26
C SER A 146 -0.39 -29.53 10.55
N GLU A 147 -0.64 -29.41 9.24
CA GLU A 147 -1.34 -30.44 8.47
C GLU A 147 -0.46 -31.68 8.26
N PRO A 148 -1.02 -32.89 8.41
CA PRO A 148 -0.27 -34.15 8.27
C PRO A 148 0.26 -34.37 6.84
N ASN A 149 -0.41 -33.79 5.84
CA ASN A 149 -0.02 -33.88 4.44
C ASN A 149 1.03 -32.82 4.03
N HIS A 150 1.57 -32.08 5.00
CA HIS A 150 2.56 -31.02 4.77
C HIS A 150 2.12 -29.98 3.72
N ASN A 151 0.83 -29.68 3.70
CA ASN A 151 0.24 -28.66 2.85
C ASN A 151 -0.42 -27.53 3.69
N CYS A 152 -0.74 -26.43 3.03
CA CYS A 152 -1.56 -25.37 3.58
C CYS A 152 -2.49 -24.82 2.50
N TYR A 153 -3.61 -24.27 2.92
CA TYR A 153 -4.62 -23.68 2.06
C TYR A 153 -4.53 -22.17 2.15
N ILE A 154 -4.34 -21.51 1.00
CA ILE A 154 -4.28 -20.05 0.91
C ILE A 154 -5.46 -19.57 0.10
N GLN A 155 -6.23 -18.65 0.67
CA GLN A 155 -7.25 -17.93 -0.06
C GLN A 155 -6.63 -16.70 -0.73
N THR A 156 -6.81 -16.56 -2.04
CA THR A 156 -6.27 -15.44 -2.81
C THR A 156 -7.34 -14.43 -3.22
N SER A 157 -8.53 -14.49 -2.63
CA SER A 157 -9.67 -13.62 -2.96
C SER A 157 -9.33 -12.13 -2.98
N SER A 158 -8.40 -11.68 -2.14
CA SER A 158 -7.93 -10.28 -2.10
C SER A 158 -7.00 -9.89 -3.27
N LEU A 159 -6.44 -10.86 -4.00
CA LEU A 159 -5.48 -10.67 -5.09
C LEU A 159 -6.12 -10.89 -6.48
N ASP A 160 -6.95 -11.92 -6.63
CA ASP A 160 -7.54 -12.33 -7.91
C ASP A 160 -9.08 -12.38 -7.92
N GLY A 161 -9.73 -12.14 -6.77
CA GLY A 161 -11.19 -12.20 -6.65
C GLY A 161 -11.75 -13.63 -6.62
N GLU A 162 -10.90 -14.66 -6.62
CA GLU A 162 -11.33 -16.05 -6.54
C GLU A 162 -11.64 -16.45 -5.09
N ILE A 163 -12.79 -17.07 -4.86
CA ILE A 163 -13.18 -17.59 -3.54
C ILE A 163 -12.54 -18.94 -3.20
N SER A 164 -11.89 -19.57 -4.18
CA SER A 164 -11.31 -20.91 -4.04
C SER A 164 -10.00 -20.90 -3.25
N TYR A 165 -9.77 -21.95 -2.48
CA TYR A 165 -8.48 -22.16 -1.81
C TYR A 165 -7.46 -22.76 -2.76
N LYS A 166 -6.23 -22.22 -2.73
CA LYS A 166 -5.07 -22.76 -3.46
C LYS A 166 -4.20 -23.54 -2.48
N ILE A 167 -3.89 -24.78 -2.82
CA ILE A 167 -3.02 -25.65 -2.02
C ILE A 167 -1.57 -25.26 -2.28
N LYS A 168 -0.80 -25.07 -1.20
CA LYS A 168 0.66 -24.93 -1.24
C LYS A 168 1.30 -26.02 -0.37
N TYR A 169 2.48 -26.45 -0.75
CA TYR A 169 3.20 -27.53 -0.07
C TYR A 169 4.48 -26.98 0.58
N VAL A 170 4.85 -27.57 1.71
CA VAL A 170 6.13 -27.31 2.37
C VAL A 170 7.27 -27.86 1.52
N CYS A 171 8.40 -27.15 1.47
CA CYS A 171 9.59 -27.67 0.81
C CYS A 171 10.11 -28.93 1.54
N GLN A 172 10.35 -30.00 0.80
CA GLN A 172 10.75 -31.29 1.36
C GLN A 172 12.09 -31.24 2.12
N ILE A 173 13.00 -30.34 1.71
CA ILE A 173 14.29 -30.10 2.38
C ILE A 173 14.06 -29.52 3.79
N SER A 174 13.06 -28.65 3.95
CA SER A 174 12.71 -28.05 5.25
C SER A 174 12.17 -29.09 6.24
N LEU A 175 11.39 -30.07 5.75
CA LEU A 175 10.85 -31.16 6.57
C LEU A 175 11.96 -32.08 7.13
N LEU A 176 12.97 -32.38 6.31
CA LEU A 176 14.16 -33.14 6.73
C LEU A 176 14.96 -32.39 7.81
N PHE A 177 15.13 -31.08 7.65
CA PHE A 177 15.87 -30.26 8.60
C PHE A 177 15.16 -30.18 9.97
N LEU A 178 13.84 -29.93 9.97
CA LEU A 178 13.06 -29.85 11.20
C LEU A 178 12.92 -31.19 11.93
N SER A 179 12.73 -32.29 11.19
CA SER A 179 12.69 -33.63 11.81
C SER A 179 14.02 -34.04 12.44
N THR A 180 15.14 -33.52 11.93
CA THR A 180 16.47 -33.71 12.53
C THR A 180 16.63 -32.91 13.83
N ILE A 181 16.14 -31.67 13.86
CA ILE A 181 16.16 -30.82 15.07
C ILE A 181 15.28 -31.41 16.17
N HIS A 182 14.09 -31.91 15.83
CA HIS A 182 13.16 -32.45 16.84
C HIS A 182 13.62 -33.80 17.44
N LYS A 183 14.57 -34.48 16.79
CA LYS A 183 15.20 -35.72 17.29
C LYS A 183 16.44 -35.48 18.17
N THR A 184 16.93 -34.24 18.24
CA THR A 184 18.15 -33.87 18.99
C THR A 184 17.88 -33.16 20.32
N GLN A 185 16.61 -33.09 20.73
CA GLN A 185 16.18 -32.81 22.11
C GLN A 185 15.59 -34.07 22.75
#